data_AF-A0A957VKA9-F1
#
_entry.id   AF-A0A957VKA9-F1
#
_cell.length_a   1.000
_cell.length_b   1.000
_cell.length_c   1.000
_cell.angle_alpha   90.00
_cell.angle_beta   90.00
_cell.angle_gamma   90.00
#
_symmetry.space_group_name_H-M   'P 1'
#
loop_
_entity.id
_entity.type
_entity.pdbx_description
1 polymer ?
#
loop_
_entity_poly.entity_id
_entity_poly.type
_entity_poly.pdbx_seq_one_letter_code
_entity_poly.pdbx_strand_id
1 'polypeptide(L)'
;MTGVERIQATFAQARKEKRAAFMPYQAMGYPNRVDTLAIVTALAEEGADLFEIGLPHSDPLADGPTVQTATYTAITQGTTVA
;
A
#
# COMPACT_ATOMS: atom_id res chain seq x y z
N MET A 1 -8.09 -14.64 14.15
CA MET A 1 -8.63 -13.30 13.90
C MET A 1 -9.01 -13.15 12.43
N THR A 2 -10.15 -12.54 12.15
CA THR A 2 -10.58 -12.07 10.83
C THR A 2 -9.77 -10.84 10.39
N GLY A 3 -9.92 -10.41 9.13
CA GLY A 3 -9.30 -9.16 8.65
C GLY A 3 -9.82 -7.93 9.40
N VAL A 4 -11.13 -7.87 9.65
CA VAL A 4 -11.77 -6.79 10.41
C VAL A 4 -11.22 -6.71 11.84
N GLU A 5 -11.08 -7.86 12.51
CA GLU A 5 -10.53 -7.91 13.87
C GLU A 5 -9.07 -7.41 13.92
N ARG A 6 -8.26 -7.72 12.90
CA ARG A 6 -6.88 -7.20 12.80
C ARG A 6 -6.86 -5.67 12.66
N ILE A 7 -7.67 -5.12 11.74
CA ILE A 7 -7.76 -3.66 11.52
C ILE A 7 -8.22 -2.97 12.81
N GLN A 8 -9.25 -3.49 13.47
CA GLN A 8 -9.75 -2.95 14.73
C GLN A 8 -8.68 -2.97 15.83
N ALA A 9 -7.93 -4.06 15.96
CA ALA A 9 -6.84 -4.18 16.93
C ALA A 9 -5.74 -3.13 16.67
N THR A 10 -5.38 -2.90 15.42
CA THR A 10 -4.38 -1.88 15.04
C THR A 10 -4.81 -0.47 15.46
N PHE A 11 -6.03 -0.05 15.13
CA PHE A 11 -6.52 1.27 15.54
C PHE A 11 -6.70 1.39 17.06
N ALA A 12 -7.07 0.31 17.74
CA ALA A 12 -7.14 0.28 19.20
C ALA A 12 -5.75 0.48 19.82
N GLN A 13 -4.70 -0.11 19.24
CA GLN A 13 -3.33 0.05 19.69
C GLN A 13 -2.82 1.48 19.48
N ALA A 14 -2.97 2.04 18.28
CA ALA A 14 -2.56 3.43 17.99
C ALA A 14 -3.25 4.44 18.94
N ARG A 15 -4.54 4.22 19.26
CA ARG A 15 -5.28 5.03 20.23
C ARG A 15 -4.70 4.93 21.64
N LYS A 16 -4.33 3.74 22.11
CA LYS A 16 -3.68 3.54 23.43
C LYS A 16 -2.36 4.29 23.51
N GLU A 17 -1.62 4.29 22.40
CA GLU A 17 -0.34 5.01 22.24
C GLU A 17 -0.52 6.51 21.99
N LYS A 18 -1.76 7.01 21.92
CA LYS A 18 -2.10 8.41 21.66
C LYS A 18 -1.48 8.96 20.36
N ARG A 19 -1.40 8.13 19.33
CA ARG A 19 -0.93 8.50 17.99
C ARG A 19 -1.94 8.09 16.92
N ALA A 20 -1.80 8.66 15.73
CA ALA A 20 -2.49 8.16 14.55
C ALA A 20 -1.86 6.83 14.09
N ALA A 21 -2.66 5.99 13.44
CA ALA A 21 -2.13 4.84 12.71
C ALA A 21 -1.45 5.34 11.43
N PHE A 22 -0.26 4.83 11.15
CA PHE A 22 0.48 5.08 9.92
C PHE A 22 0.14 4.00 8.90
N MET A 23 -0.46 4.40 7.79
CA MET A 23 -0.93 3.51 6.72
C MET A 23 -0.42 4.01 5.37
N PRO A 24 0.79 3.61 4.95
CA PRO A 24 1.30 3.95 3.63
C PRO A 24 0.50 3.28 2.51
N TYR A 25 0.35 4.01 1.42
CA TYR A 25 -0.13 3.50 0.13
C TYR A 25 1.05 3.14 -0.76
N GLN A 26 0.99 1.97 -1.40
CA GLN A 26 1.97 1.52 -2.40
C GLN A 26 1.25 0.98 -3.63
N ALA A 27 1.54 1.55 -4.81
CA ALA A 27 1.10 0.98 -6.08
C ALA A 27 1.87 -0.33 -6.35
N MET A 28 1.17 -1.44 -6.48
CA MET A 28 1.79 -2.74 -6.68
C MET A 28 2.55 -2.78 -8.00
N GLY A 29 3.80 -3.25 -7.98
CA GLY A 29 4.62 -3.36 -9.20
C GLY A 29 5.34 -2.07 -9.60
N TYR A 30 5.26 -1.00 -8.79
CA TYR A 30 6.08 0.20 -8.94
C TYR A 30 7.15 0.29 -7.83
N PRO A 31 8.40 0.68 -8.14
CA PRO A 31 8.94 0.95 -9.48
C PRO A 31 9.15 -0.32 -10.32
N ASN A 32 9.19 -1.48 -9.65
CA ASN A 32 9.09 -2.82 -10.21
C ASN A 32 8.69 -3.80 -9.09
N ARG A 33 8.37 -5.05 -9.42
CA ARG A 33 7.90 -6.05 -8.44
C ARG A 33 8.88 -6.32 -7.29
N VAL A 34 10.19 -6.35 -7.57
CA VAL A 34 11.22 -6.64 -6.55
C VAL A 34 11.30 -5.49 -5.56
N ASP A 35 11.37 -4.27 -6.07
CA ASP A 35 11.47 -3.07 -5.23
C ASP A 35 10.17 -2.82 -4.46
N THR A 36 8.99 -3.10 -5.03
CA THR A 36 7.72 -3.02 -4.29
C THR A 36 7.76 -3.87 -3.01
N LEU A 37 8.27 -5.11 -3.08
CA LEU A 37 8.36 -5.98 -1.91
C LEU A 37 9.37 -5.45 -0.89
N ALA A 38 10.52 -4.95 -1.36
CA ALA A 38 11.54 -4.35 -0.50
C ALA A 38 10.97 -3.12 0.24
N ILE A 39 10.24 -2.25 -0.46
CA ILE A 39 9.62 -1.04 0.10
C ILE A 39 8.58 -1.40 1.16
N VAL A 40 7.65 -2.32 0.86
CA VAL A 40 6.62 -2.74 1.83
C VAL A 40 7.26 -3.36 3.07
N THR A 41 8.29 -4.18 2.89
CA THR A 41 9.02 -4.81 4.01
C THR A 41 9.71 -3.76 4.87
N ALA A 42 10.45 -2.83 4.26
CA ALA A 42 11.13 -1.75 4.98
C ALA A 42 10.13 -0.85 5.73
N LEU A 43 9.00 -0.49 5.12
CA LEU A 43 7.96 0.29 5.79
C LEU A 43 7.35 -0.46 6.98
N ALA A 44 7.22 -1.79 6.91
CA ALA A 44 6.73 -2.59 8.02
C ALA A 44 7.74 -2.61 9.19
N GLU A 45 9.03 -2.70 8.88
CA GLU A 45 10.12 -2.62 9.87
C GLU A 45 10.21 -1.23 10.53
N GLU A 46 9.91 -0.18 9.78
CA GLU A 46 9.90 1.23 10.25
C GLU A 46 8.57 1.64 10.92
N GLY A 47 7.66 0.69 11.19
CA GLY A 47 6.49 0.92 12.02
C GLY A 47 5.20 1.32 11.28
N ALA A 48 5.05 0.94 10.01
CA ALA A 48 3.74 0.95 9.35
C ALA A 48 2.76 0.02 10.08
N ASP A 49 1.61 0.55 10.46
CA ASP A 49 0.57 -0.18 11.19
C ASP A 49 -0.34 -0.99 10.24
N LEU A 50 -0.53 -0.46 9.03
CA LEU A 50 -1.41 -0.97 7.97
C LEU A 50 -0.78 -0.66 6.61
N PHE A 51 -1.28 -1.30 5.55
CA PHE A 51 -0.88 -1.00 4.19
C PHE A 51 -2.10 -0.87 3.30
N GLU A 52 -2.09 0.14 2.43
CA GLU A 52 -2.96 0.18 1.25
C GLU A 52 -2.14 -0.27 0.03
N ILE A 53 -2.46 -1.46 -0.49
CA ILE A 53 -1.82 -1.97 -1.69
C ILE A 53 -2.72 -1.63 -2.89
N GLY A 54 -2.29 -0.65 -3.67
CA GLY A 54 -2.99 -0.22 -4.87
C GLY A 54 -2.81 -1.22 -6.00
N LEU A 55 -3.92 -1.73 -6.53
CA LEU A 55 -3.91 -2.54 -7.76
C LEU A 55 -3.87 -1.58 -8.97
N PRO A 56 -2.84 -1.66 -9.83
CA PRO A 56 -2.76 -0.81 -11.01
C PRO A 56 -3.98 -0.98 -11.93
N HIS A 57 -4.56 0.13 -12.37
CA HIS A 57 -5.73 0.18 -13.24
C HIS A 57 -5.46 0.97 -14.53
N SER A 58 -6.06 0.58 -15.66
CA SER A 58 -5.87 1.23 -16.96
C SER A 58 -6.43 2.65 -17.01
N ASP A 59 -7.50 2.91 -16.25
CA ASP A 59 -8.25 4.16 -16.29
C ASP A 59 -8.36 4.83 -14.89
N PRO A 60 -7.24 5.25 -14.27
CA PRO A 60 -7.20 5.80 -12.90
C PRO A 60 -7.67 7.26 -12.83
N LEU A 61 -8.93 7.52 -13.20
CA LEU A 61 -9.50 8.87 -13.35
C LEU A 61 -9.55 9.70 -12.07
N ALA A 62 -9.58 9.04 -10.90
CA ALA A 62 -9.64 9.69 -9.60
C ALA A 62 -8.27 10.01 -9.00
N ASP A 63 -7.20 9.44 -9.56
CA ASP A 63 -5.85 9.53 -9.01
C ASP A 63 -5.10 10.77 -9.54
N GLY A 64 -4.22 11.33 -8.70
CA GLY A 64 -3.31 12.39 -9.11
C GLY A 64 -2.16 11.87 -10.00
N PRO A 65 -1.43 12.77 -10.69
CA PRO A 65 -0.41 12.40 -11.70
C PRO A 65 0.69 11.48 -11.16
N THR A 66 1.07 11.61 -9.89
CA THR A 66 2.05 10.72 -9.23
C THR A 66 1.59 9.27 -9.22
N VAL A 67 0.35 9.03 -8.76
CA VAL A 67 -0.22 7.69 -8.66
C VAL A 67 -0.55 7.14 -10.05
N GLN A 68 -1.07 7.99 -10.95
CA GLN A 68 -1.29 7.62 -12.35
C GLN A 68 0.01 7.16 -13.02
N THR A 69 1.12 7.86 -12.81
CA THR A 69 2.44 7.50 -13.37
C THR A 69 2.94 6.18 -12.79
N ALA A 70 2.82 5.98 -11.47
CA ALA A 70 3.22 4.73 -10.81
C ALA A 70 2.40 3.53 -11.33
N THR A 71 1.08 3.68 -11.41
CA THR A 71 0.16 2.68 -11.94
C THR A 71 0.42 2.37 -13.42
N TYR A 72 0.62 3.38 -14.26
CA TYR A 72 0.97 3.20 -15.67
C TYR A 72 2.29 2.43 -15.84
N THR A 73 3.31 2.77 -15.05
CA THR A 73 4.60 2.07 -15.04
C THR A 73 4.42 0.61 -14.63
N ALA A 74 3.65 0.34 -13.58
CA ALA A 74 3.41 -1.02 -13.12
C ALA A 74 2.68 -1.88 -14.17
N ILE A 75 1.69 -1.32 -14.88
CA ILE A 75 0.96 -2.01 -15.96
C ILE A 75 1.87 -2.29 -17.15
N THR A 76 2.67 -1.31 -17.58
CA THR A 76 3.59 -1.48 -18.72
C THR A 76 4.68 -2.52 -18.43
N GLN A 77 5.02 -2.74 -17.17
CA GLN A 77 5.90 -3.83 -16.71
C GLN A 77 5.18 -5.18 -16.50
N GLY A 78 3.90 -5.28 -16.85
CA GLY A 78 3.14 -6.53 -16.79
C GLY A 78 2.62 -6.90 -15.39
N THR A 79 2.38 -5.92 -14.52
CA THR A 79 1.66 -6.18 -13.26
C THR A 79 0.21 -6.54 -13.58
N THR A 80 -0.26 -7.64 -13.00
CA THR A 80 -1.61 -8.20 -13.19
C THR A 80 -2.14 -8.74 -11.87
N VAL A 81 -3.45 -8.93 -11.79
CA VAL A 81 -4.17 -9.57 -10.66
C VAL A 81 -4.27 -11.09 -10.80
N ALA A 82 -3.81 -11.63 -11.94
CA ALA A 82 -3.79 -13.07 -12.25
C ALA A 82 -2.65 -13.81 -11.55
#